data_AF-A0A920WME6-F1
#
_entry.id   AF-A0A920WME6-F1
#
_cell.length_a   1.000
_cell.length_b   1.000
_cell.length_c   1.000
_cell.angle_alpha   90.00
_cell.angle_beta   90.00
_cell.angle_gamma   90.00
#
_symmetry.space_group_name_H-M   'P 1'
#
loop_
_entity.id
_entity.type
_entity.pdbx_description
1 polymer ?
#
loop_
_entity_poly.entity_id
_entity_poly.type
_entity_poly.pdbx_seq_one_letter_code
_entity_poly.pdbx_strand_id
1 'polypeptide(L)'
;MTSAQVVDGFSEEGYERIAEALRAGNGAILALPHMGSWEWAAYWLVLHHEVPVGCVVEALEPPELFEWYRSFRTSIGIKVVGLGPSAGTEVLAMLRENRAVCLPSDRHVGGAGVEVEFFGEQTTLPAGLATLALRTGAPLLPIAVYDHPGGCHGVVRPAIPAERQGRFRDDVARVTQHLAGEMEVLIARAPEQWHMLQPNWPSDQVIAGGPEPDAVPGADG
;
A
#
# COMPACT_ATOMS: atom_id res chain seq x y z
N MET A 1 -20.01 -6.16 13.52
CA MET A 1 -19.15 -7.36 13.49
C MET A 1 -18.40 -7.42 14.81
N THR A 2 -18.36 -8.56 15.48
CA THR A 2 -17.60 -8.75 16.73
C THR A 2 -16.13 -9.05 16.44
N SER A 3 -15.23 -8.88 17.41
CA SER A 3 -13.82 -9.28 17.25
C SER A 3 -13.68 -10.77 16.90
N ALA A 4 -14.53 -11.64 17.46
CA ALA A 4 -14.56 -13.06 17.12
C ALA A 4 -14.93 -13.27 15.65
N GLN A 5 -15.94 -12.56 15.13
CA GLN A 5 -16.30 -12.64 13.70
C GLN A 5 -15.16 -12.18 12.78
N VAL A 6 -14.41 -11.16 13.20
CA VAL A 6 -13.23 -10.70 12.45
C VAL A 6 -12.16 -11.79 12.39
N VAL A 7 -11.88 -12.45 13.52
CA VAL A 7 -10.85 -13.50 13.57
C VAL A 7 -11.28 -14.77 12.83
N ASP A 8 -12.48 -15.26 13.11
CA ASP A 8 -13.00 -16.53 12.57
C ASP A 8 -13.29 -16.45 11.07
N GLY A 9 -13.61 -15.26 10.57
CA GLY A 9 -13.90 -15.02 9.16
C GLY A 9 -12.67 -14.72 8.30
N PHE A 10 -11.46 -14.72 8.86
CA PHE A 10 -10.24 -14.40 8.12
C PHE A 10 -9.36 -15.62 7.92
N SER A 11 -8.87 -15.80 6.69
CA SER A 11 -7.88 -16.81 6.35
C SER A 11 -6.62 -16.15 5.76
N GLU A 12 -5.47 -16.79 5.93
CA GLU A 12 -4.17 -16.23 5.56
C GLU A 12 -3.39 -17.17 4.62
N GLU A 13 -2.70 -16.60 3.64
CA GLU A 13 -1.64 -17.20 2.85
C GLU A 13 -0.40 -16.32 3.00
N GLY A 14 0.70 -16.89 3.49
CA GLY A 14 1.99 -16.20 3.47
C GLY A 14 2.28 -15.27 4.66
N TYR A 15 1.43 -15.24 5.68
CA TYR A 15 1.61 -14.42 6.89
C TYR A 15 2.99 -14.59 7.54
N GLU A 16 3.61 -15.77 7.43
CA GLU A 16 4.95 -16.04 7.94
C GLU A 16 6.00 -15.02 7.47
N ARG A 17 5.81 -14.40 6.29
CA ARG A 17 6.69 -13.34 5.76
C ARG A 17 6.56 -12.04 6.54
N ILE A 18 5.35 -11.68 6.98
CA ILE A 18 5.14 -10.53 7.87
C ILE A 18 5.78 -10.82 9.22
N ALA A 19 5.53 -12.02 9.78
CA ALA A 19 6.13 -12.41 11.04
C ALA A 19 7.67 -12.41 10.98
N GLU A 20 8.27 -12.91 9.89
CA GLU A 20 9.70 -12.85 9.62
C GLU A 20 10.24 -11.42 9.55
N ALA A 21 9.58 -10.54 8.80
CA ALA A 21 9.96 -9.14 8.69
C ALA A 21 9.94 -8.43 10.05
N LEU A 22 8.91 -8.67 10.87
CA LEU A 22 8.79 -8.07 12.19
C LEU A 22 9.78 -8.65 13.20
N ARG A 23 10.14 -9.94 13.09
CA ARG A 23 11.22 -10.53 13.91
C ARG A 23 12.59 -9.91 13.62
N ALA A 24 12.80 -9.37 12.42
CA ALA A 24 14.03 -8.64 12.08
C ALA A 24 14.13 -7.26 12.75
N GLY A 25 13.03 -6.74 13.32
CA GLY A 25 13.06 -5.55 14.17
C GLY A 25 13.09 -4.20 13.44
N ASN A 26 12.85 -4.18 12.13
CA ASN A 26 12.92 -2.97 11.28
C ASN A 26 11.56 -2.53 10.73
N GLY A 27 10.48 -3.10 11.27
CA GLY A 27 9.12 -2.98 10.72
C GLY A 27 8.98 -3.68 9.37
N ALA A 28 7.79 -3.57 8.80
CA ALA A 28 7.47 -4.09 7.48
C ALA A 28 6.63 -3.06 6.71
N ILE A 29 6.90 -2.90 5.42
CA ILE A 29 6.07 -2.10 4.52
C ILE A 29 5.14 -3.08 3.81
N LEU A 30 3.83 -2.95 4.04
CA LEU A 30 2.80 -3.74 3.39
C LEU A 30 2.19 -2.91 2.26
N ALA A 31 2.58 -3.22 1.02
CA ALA A 31 2.10 -2.57 -0.18
C ALA A 31 0.88 -3.30 -0.70
N LEU A 32 -0.22 -2.58 -0.94
CA LEU A 32 -1.50 -3.20 -1.29
C LEU A 32 -2.26 -2.41 -2.35
N PRO A 33 -3.00 -3.08 -3.24
CA PRO A 33 -4.04 -2.42 -4.01
C PRO A 33 -5.26 -2.12 -3.12
N HIS A 34 -6.12 -1.20 -3.56
CA HIS A 34 -7.44 -1.00 -3.00
C HIS A 34 -8.33 -2.18 -3.40
N MET A 35 -8.19 -3.32 -2.74
CA MET A 35 -8.87 -4.57 -3.12
C MET A 35 -9.43 -5.31 -1.92
N GLY A 36 -10.69 -5.77 -2.05
CA GLY A 36 -11.41 -6.47 -0.99
C GLY A 36 -11.52 -5.65 0.30
N SER A 37 -11.71 -6.32 1.42
CA SER A 37 -11.86 -5.68 2.74
C SER A 37 -10.52 -5.51 3.45
N TRP A 38 -9.63 -4.65 2.94
CA TRP A 38 -8.29 -4.44 3.55
C TRP A 38 -8.34 -3.88 4.98
N GLU A 39 -9.38 -3.14 5.36
CA GLU A 39 -9.61 -2.80 6.78
C GLU A 39 -9.73 -4.05 7.66
N TRP A 40 -10.44 -5.09 7.19
CA TRP A 40 -10.59 -6.33 7.94
C TRP A 40 -9.22 -6.97 8.19
N ALA A 41 -8.35 -7.04 7.17
CA ALA A 41 -7.00 -7.59 7.32
C ALA A 41 -6.15 -6.82 8.34
N ALA A 42 -6.22 -5.49 8.34
CA ALA A 42 -5.53 -4.67 9.34
C ALA A 42 -6.03 -4.98 10.77
N TYR A 43 -7.33 -5.23 10.93
CA TYR A 43 -7.94 -5.49 12.23
C TYR A 43 -7.57 -6.89 12.70
N TRP A 44 -7.60 -7.85 11.79
CA TRP A 44 -7.19 -9.22 12.06
C TRP A 44 -5.70 -9.30 12.44
N LEU A 45 -4.80 -8.53 11.82
CA LEU A 45 -3.39 -8.45 12.22
C LEU A 45 -3.23 -7.99 13.69
N VAL A 46 -4.02 -7.00 14.11
CA VAL A 46 -3.99 -6.50 15.50
C VAL A 46 -4.63 -7.48 16.48
N LEU A 47 -5.78 -8.07 16.13
CA LEU A 47 -6.58 -8.88 17.05
C LEU A 47 -6.10 -10.33 17.17
N HIS A 48 -5.66 -10.93 16.06
CA HIS A 48 -5.26 -12.34 16.02
C HIS A 48 -3.77 -12.51 16.29
N HIS A 49 -2.94 -11.66 15.69
CA HIS A 49 -1.48 -11.77 15.72
C HIS A 49 -0.78 -10.76 16.63
N GLU A 50 -1.55 -9.86 17.27
CA GLU A 50 -1.03 -8.80 18.15
C GLU A 50 0.02 -7.91 17.45
N VAL A 51 -0.07 -7.79 16.12
CA VAL A 51 0.87 -7.00 15.31
C VAL A 51 0.53 -5.52 15.43
N PRO A 52 1.50 -4.66 15.82
CA PRO A 52 1.31 -3.22 15.76
C PRO A 52 1.18 -2.75 14.32
N VAL A 53 -0.01 -2.26 13.95
CA VAL A 53 -0.29 -1.76 12.59
C VAL A 53 -0.22 -0.24 12.54
N GLY A 54 0.27 0.29 11.43
CA GLY A 54 0.14 1.69 11.04
C GLY A 54 -0.38 1.83 9.61
N CYS A 55 -1.01 2.94 9.29
CA CYS A 55 -1.43 3.25 7.92
C CYS A 55 -1.34 4.75 7.61
N VAL A 56 -1.20 5.06 6.33
CA VAL A 56 -1.32 6.42 5.81
C VAL A 56 -2.65 6.54 5.09
N VAL A 57 -3.39 7.60 5.37
CA VAL A 57 -4.70 7.88 4.80
C VAL A 57 -4.68 9.23 4.09
N GLU A 58 -5.30 9.29 2.91
CA GLU A 58 -5.56 10.56 2.25
C GLU A 58 -6.44 11.45 3.14
N ALA A 59 -6.20 12.76 3.14
CA ALA A 59 -7.05 13.71 3.84
C ALA A 59 -8.42 13.73 3.15
N LEU A 60 -9.45 13.19 3.82
CA LEU A 60 -10.81 13.18 3.31
C LEU A 60 -11.50 14.49 3.61
N GLU A 61 -12.22 15.01 2.63
CA GLU A 61 -13.15 16.13 2.80
C GLU A 61 -14.58 15.58 3.00
N PRO A 62 -15.36 16.12 3.96
CA PRO A 62 -14.99 17.19 4.89
C PRO A 62 -14.13 16.67 6.08
N PRO A 63 -13.43 17.55 6.84
CA PRO A 63 -12.49 17.12 7.89
C PRO A 63 -13.12 16.23 8.98
N GLU A 64 -14.42 16.37 9.24
CA GLU A 64 -15.16 15.52 10.18
C GLU A 64 -15.21 14.06 9.73
N LEU A 65 -15.23 13.80 8.42
CA LEU A 65 -15.18 12.45 7.87
C LEU A 65 -13.81 11.83 8.08
N PHE A 66 -12.74 12.60 7.86
CA PHE A 66 -11.38 12.15 8.15
C PHE A 66 -11.23 11.79 9.63
N GLU A 67 -11.70 12.65 10.53
CA GLU A 67 -11.60 12.43 11.98
C GLU A 67 -12.41 11.21 12.43
N TRP A 68 -13.59 10.98 11.83
CA TRP A 68 -14.37 9.77 12.07
C TRP A 68 -13.61 8.50 11.67
N TYR A 69 -13.04 8.46 10.45
CA TYR A 69 -12.23 7.33 9.99
C TYR A 69 -11.00 7.10 10.86
N ARG A 70 -10.32 8.18 11.26
CA ARG A 70 -9.16 8.15 12.13
C ARG A 70 -9.53 7.57 13.50
N SER A 71 -10.59 8.07 14.12
CA SER A 71 -11.10 7.60 15.41
C SER A 71 -11.46 6.11 15.37
N PHE A 72 -12.16 5.68 14.33
CA PHE A 72 -12.53 4.28 14.13
C PHE A 72 -11.31 3.35 14.09
N ARG A 73 -10.32 3.64 13.24
CA ARG A 73 -9.08 2.85 13.14
C ARG A 73 -8.20 2.94 14.40
N THR A 74 -8.17 4.09 15.08
CA THR A 74 -7.39 4.24 16.31
C THR A 74 -8.01 3.47 17.48
N SER A 75 -9.34 3.35 17.52
CA SER A 75 -10.09 2.66 18.59
C SER A 75 -9.73 1.17 18.76
N ILE A 76 -9.09 0.58 17.75
CA ILE A 76 -8.66 -0.81 17.69
C ILE A 76 -7.14 -0.96 17.63
N GLY A 77 -6.38 0.11 17.90
CA GLY A 77 -4.91 0.05 18.00
C GLY A 77 -4.11 0.37 16.72
N ILE A 78 -4.76 0.76 15.61
CA ILE A 78 -4.05 1.17 14.40
C ILE A 78 -3.54 2.61 14.55
N LYS A 79 -2.25 2.83 14.28
CA LYS A 79 -1.68 4.17 14.18
C LYS A 79 -2.00 4.77 12.81
N VAL A 80 -2.76 5.85 12.78
CA VAL A 80 -3.21 6.49 11.53
C VAL A 80 -2.46 7.80 11.34
N VAL A 81 -1.88 7.96 10.15
CA VAL A 81 -1.15 9.16 9.72
C VAL A 81 -1.86 9.77 8.52
N GLY A 82 -2.07 11.09 8.53
CA GLY A 82 -2.60 11.80 7.36
C GLY A 82 -1.54 11.96 6.27
N LEU A 83 -1.93 11.79 5.02
CA LEU A 83 -1.08 12.11 3.87
C LEU A 83 -0.77 13.61 3.88
N GLY A 84 0.51 13.95 3.76
CA GLY A 84 0.98 15.32 3.80
C GLY A 84 2.50 15.40 3.92
N PRO A 85 3.07 16.62 4.10
CA PRO A 85 4.52 16.82 4.14
C PRO A 85 5.25 16.00 5.22
N SER A 86 4.59 15.68 6.33
CA SER A 86 5.16 14.88 7.42
C SER A 86 5.03 13.37 7.24
N ALA A 87 4.19 12.89 6.30
CA ALA A 87 3.80 11.49 6.22
C ALA A 87 5.01 10.55 6.08
N GLY A 88 6.01 10.91 5.27
CA GLY A 88 7.23 10.11 5.13
C GLY A 88 8.03 9.98 6.43
N THR A 89 8.12 11.05 7.22
CA THR A 89 8.79 11.04 8.53
C THR A 89 8.02 10.21 9.55
N GLU A 90 6.69 10.28 9.53
CA GLU A 90 5.83 9.51 10.42
C GLU A 90 5.85 8.02 10.08
N VAL A 91 5.85 7.66 8.79
CA VAL A 91 6.05 6.27 8.35
C VAL A 91 7.40 5.74 8.80
N LEU A 92 8.46 6.53 8.66
CA LEU A 92 9.79 6.15 9.15
C LEU A 92 9.80 5.93 10.68
N ALA A 93 9.06 6.74 11.44
CA ALA A 93 8.90 6.53 12.89
C ALA A 93 8.13 5.23 13.18
N MET A 94 7.07 4.93 12.43
CA MET A 94 6.32 3.66 12.56
C MET A 94 7.19 2.42 12.27
N LEU A 95 8.03 2.48 11.23
CA LEU A 95 8.96 1.39 10.93
C LEU A 95 9.98 1.18 12.06
N ARG A 96 10.50 2.26 12.65
CA ARG A 96 11.40 2.20 13.83
C ARG A 96 10.71 1.67 15.09
N GLU A 97 9.41 1.87 15.21
CA GLU A 97 8.56 1.24 16.23
C GLU A 97 8.25 -0.24 15.92
N ASN A 98 8.88 -0.82 14.89
CA ASN A 98 8.69 -2.18 14.41
C ASN A 98 7.23 -2.51 14.05
N ARG A 99 6.53 -1.54 13.43
CA ARG A 99 5.14 -1.72 12.96
C ARG A 99 5.08 -2.33 11.57
N ALA A 100 3.98 -3.03 11.30
CA ALA A 100 3.53 -3.30 9.93
C ALA A 100 2.80 -2.06 9.39
N VAL A 101 3.37 -1.39 8.39
CA VAL A 101 2.82 -0.16 7.82
C VAL A 101 2.11 -0.46 6.50
N CYS A 102 0.78 -0.36 6.50
CA CYS A 102 -0.06 -0.57 5.33
C CYS A 102 -0.10 0.70 4.48
N LEU A 103 0.33 0.60 3.22
CA LEU A 103 0.41 1.71 2.27
C LEU A 103 -0.25 1.31 0.95
N PRO A 104 -1.46 1.81 0.64
CA PRO A 104 -2.04 1.64 -0.68
C PRO A 104 -1.11 2.16 -1.76
N SER A 105 -0.91 1.39 -2.83
CA SER A 105 0.19 1.61 -3.79
C SER A 105 -0.19 1.47 -5.26
N ASP A 106 -1.47 1.30 -5.57
CA ASP A 106 -2.02 1.06 -6.91
C ASP A 106 -2.49 2.31 -7.65
N ARG A 107 -2.41 3.49 -7.01
CA ARG A 107 -2.65 4.80 -7.63
C ARG A 107 -1.76 5.90 -7.04
N HIS A 108 -1.38 6.88 -7.86
CA HIS A 108 -0.62 8.04 -7.42
C HIS A 108 -1.53 9.24 -7.12
N VAL A 109 -1.64 9.62 -5.84
CA VAL A 109 -2.46 10.74 -5.36
C VAL A 109 -1.64 11.99 -4.98
N GLY A 110 -0.39 12.07 -5.42
CA GLY A 110 0.51 13.21 -5.21
C GLY A 110 1.86 12.84 -4.59
N GLY A 111 2.73 13.86 -4.45
CA GLY A 111 4.12 13.67 -4.06
C GLY A 111 4.99 13.18 -5.22
N ALA A 112 6.04 12.41 -4.93
CA ALA A 112 6.91 11.86 -5.97
C ALA A 112 6.31 10.58 -6.58
N GLY A 113 6.18 10.57 -7.91
CA GLY A 113 5.72 9.43 -8.70
C GLY A 113 6.86 8.73 -9.46
N VAL A 114 6.61 7.49 -9.85
CA VAL A 114 7.45 6.70 -10.76
C VAL A 114 6.58 6.19 -11.89
N GLU A 115 7.00 6.43 -13.13
CA GLU A 115 6.39 5.83 -14.31
C GLU A 115 6.69 4.32 -14.35
N VAL A 116 5.66 3.51 -14.55
CA VAL A 116 5.74 2.05 -14.63
C VAL A 116 4.80 1.53 -15.71
N GLU A 117 5.15 0.38 -16.29
CA GLU A 117 4.20 -0.45 -17.01
C GLU A 117 3.32 -1.19 -16.00
N PHE A 118 1.99 -1.04 -16.13
CA PHE A 118 1.00 -1.68 -15.29
C PHE A 118 -0.17 -2.16 -16.16
N PHE A 119 -0.38 -3.49 -16.21
CA PHE A 119 -1.29 -4.19 -17.12
C PHE A 119 -1.05 -3.87 -18.61
N GLY A 120 0.22 -3.67 -18.99
CA GLY A 120 0.62 -3.40 -20.38
C GLY A 120 0.44 -1.94 -20.83
N GLU A 121 0.01 -1.05 -19.94
CA GLU A 121 -0.10 0.39 -20.19
C GLU A 121 0.76 1.18 -19.20
N GLN A 122 1.22 2.37 -19.60
CA GLN A 122 2.04 3.23 -18.74
C GLN A 122 1.16 3.97 -17.72
N THR A 123 1.55 3.93 -16.45
CA THR A 123 0.94 4.72 -15.37
C THR A 123 1.99 5.25 -14.40
N THR A 124 1.58 6.05 -13.42
CA THR A 124 2.44 6.54 -12.33
C THR A 124 2.02 5.93 -11.01
N LEU A 125 2.98 5.35 -10.28
CA LEU A 125 2.80 4.82 -8.94
C LEU A 125 3.63 5.60 -7.90
N PRO A 126 3.25 5.58 -6.61
CA PRO A 126 3.96 6.32 -5.58
C PRO A 126 5.39 5.81 -5.35
N ALA A 127 6.38 6.71 -5.45
CA ALA A 127 7.80 6.40 -5.23
C ALA A 127 8.15 6.08 -3.77
N GLY A 128 7.24 6.43 -2.84
CA GLY A 128 7.48 6.41 -1.40
C GLY A 128 7.84 5.04 -0.85
N LEU A 129 7.19 3.97 -1.33
CA LEU A 129 7.39 2.62 -0.81
C LEU A 129 8.80 2.11 -1.13
N ALA A 130 9.20 2.18 -2.40
CA ALA A 130 10.55 1.83 -2.85
C ALA A 130 11.61 2.70 -2.15
N THR A 131 11.36 4.02 -2.05
CA THR A 131 12.25 4.96 -1.36
C THR A 131 12.46 4.59 0.11
N LEU A 132 11.38 4.23 0.81
CA LEU A 132 11.44 3.82 2.21
C LEU A 132 12.22 2.50 2.35
N ALA A 133 11.85 1.47 1.59
CA ALA A 133 12.52 0.17 1.61
C ALA A 133 14.04 0.30 1.36
N LEU A 134 14.44 1.05 0.33
CA LEU A 134 15.85 1.27 -0.02
C LEU A 134 16.62 2.06 1.05
N ARG A 135 15.95 2.94 1.81
CA ARG A 135 16.59 3.79 2.82
C ARG A 135 16.65 3.14 4.20
N THR A 136 15.62 2.38 4.56
CA THR A 136 15.50 1.77 5.90
C THR A 136 15.98 0.33 5.91
N GLY A 137 15.93 -0.37 4.78
CA GLY A 137 16.08 -1.82 4.72
C GLY A 137 14.86 -2.57 5.25
N ALA A 138 13.72 -1.90 5.43
CA ALA A 138 12.48 -2.57 5.84
C ALA A 138 11.96 -3.43 4.67
N PRO A 139 11.56 -4.69 4.90
CA PRO A 139 10.97 -5.52 3.86
C PRO A 139 9.74 -4.86 3.23
N LEU A 140 9.70 -4.83 1.90
CA LEU A 140 8.57 -4.37 1.10
C LEU A 140 7.77 -5.57 0.62
N LEU A 141 6.65 -5.86 1.27
CA LEU A 141 5.80 -7.02 1.00
C LEU A 141 4.56 -6.62 0.20
N PRO A 142 4.39 -7.12 -1.03
CA PRO A 142 3.12 -7.00 -1.75
C PRO A 142 2.07 -7.88 -1.07
N ILE A 143 0.92 -7.31 -0.73
CA ILE A 143 -0.20 -8.01 -0.12
C ILE A 143 -1.50 -7.68 -0.85
N ALA A 144 -2.49 -8.55 -0.72
CA ALA A 144 -3.85 -8.23 -1.12
C ALA A 144 -4.87 -9.00 -0.28
N VAL A 145 -6.12 -8.54 -0.30
CA VAL A 145 -7.22 -9.13 0.45
C VAL A 145 -8.36 -9.45 -0.51
N TYR A 146 -8.89 -10.66 -0.40
CA TYR A 146 -9.97 -11.17 -1.22
C TYR A 146 -11.18 -11.46 -0.35
N ASP A 147 -12.32 -10.88 -0.66
CA ASP A 147 -13.58 -11.16 0.00
C ASP A 147 -14.18 -12.45 -0.57
N HIS A 148 -14.82 -13.23 0.29
CA HIS A 148 -15.59 -14.40 -0.08
C HIS A 148 -16.86 -14.49 0.80
N PRO A 149 -17.84 -15.35 0.46
CA PRO A 149 -19.01 -15.52 1.30
C PRO A 149 -18.61 -15.86 2.75
N GLY A 150 -18.97 -14.98 3.69
CA GLY A 150 -18.73 -15.17 5.12
C GLY A 150 -17.34 -14.79 5.64
N GLY A 151 -16.44 -14.21 4.81
CA GLY A 151 -15.10 -13.89 5.27
C GLY A 151 -14.19 -13.22 4.25
N CYS A 152 -12.90 -13.14 4.60
CA CYS A 152 -11.84 -12.59 3.78
C CYS A 152 -10.61 -13.52 3.78
N HIS A 153 -9.81 -13.41 2.73
CA HIS A 153 -8.56 -14.13 2.57
C HIS A 153 -7.41 -13.14 2.30
N GLY A 154 -6.43 -13.07 3.19
CA GLY A 154 -5.24 -12.24 3.01
C GLY A 154 -4.10 -13.04 2.38
N VAL A 155 -3.47 -12.47 1.36
CA VAL A 155 -2.31 -13.06 0.68
C VAL A 155 -1.10 -12.15 0.83
N VAL A 156 0.04 -12.72 1.24
CA VAL A 156 1.33 -12.02 1.35
C VAL A 156 2.34 -12.66 0.40
N ARG A 157 2.83 -11.87 -0.55
CA ARG A 157 3.84 -12.31 -1.52
C ARG A 157 5.27 -12.11 -1.00
N PRO A 158 6.28 -12.75 -1.61
CA PRO A 158 7.68 -12.52 -1.26
C PRO A 158 8.05 -11.03 -1.28
N ALA A 159 8.98 -10.64 -0.40
CA ALA A 159 9.44 -9.26 -0.37
C ALA A 159 10.13 -8.87 -1.68
N ILE A 160 9.86 -7.65 -2.14
CA ILE A 160 10.54 -7.08 -3.31
C ILE A 160 12.03 -6.86 -2.97
N PRO A 161 12.97 -7.36 -3.80
CA PRO A 161 14.40 -7.09 -3.61
C PRO A 161 14.71 -5.59 -3.76
N ALA A 162 15.07 -4.97 -2.64
CA ALA A 162 15.29 -3.53 -2.51
C ALA A 162 16.75 -3.20 -2.12
N GLU A 163 17.72 -3.82 -2.80
CA GLU A 163 19.14 -3.47 -2.62
C GLU A 163 19.55 -2.28 -3.50
N ARG A 164 20.56 -1.53 -3.05
CA ARG A 164 21.20 -0.48 -3.86
C ARG A 164 22.08 -1.10 -4.94
N GLN A 165 21.76 -0.85 -6.19
CA GLN A 165 22.53 -1.34 -7.34
C GLN A 165 23.21 -0.20 -8.12
N GLY A 166 22.83 1.05 -7.84
CA GLY A 166 23.47 2.21 -8.47
C GLY A 166 22.89 3.54 -8.03
N ARG A 167 22.48 4.35 -9.02
CA ARG A 167 21.84 5.64 -8.76
C ARG A 167 20.52 5.40 -8.05
N PHE A 168 20.27 6.15 -6.99
CA PHE A 168 19.09 5.98 -6.14
C PHE A 168 17.77 6.09 -6.93
N ARG A 169 17.70 6.99 -7.91
CA ARG A 169 16.52 7.15 -8.77
C ARG A 169 16.23 5.88 -9.59
N ASP A 170 17.28 5.25 -10.13
CA ASP A 170 17.16 4.04 -10.95
C ASP A 170 16.74 2.84 -10.08
N ASP A 171 17.31 2.75 -8.87
CA ASP A 171 16.89 1.74 -7.88
C ASP A 171 15.42 1.90 -7.49
N VAL A 172 14.96 3.13 -7.23
CA VAL A 172 13.56 3.41 -6.93
C VAL A 172 12.66 3.00 -8.09
N ALA A 173 13.04 3.34 -9.34
CA ALA A 173 12.26 2.97 -10.51
C ALA A 173 12.13 1.44 -10.66
N ARG A 174 13.24 0.72 -10.54
CA ARG A 174 13.27 -0.75 -10.63
C ARG A 174 12.41 -1.41 -9.55
N VAL A 175 12.52 -0.97 -8.30
CA VAL A 175 11.77 -1.54 -7.18
C VAL A 175 10.27 -1.27 -7.34
N THR A 176 9.89 -0.06 -7.75
CA THR A 176 8.47 0.27 -8.00
C THR A 176 7.91 -0.51 -9.19
N GLN A 177 8.66 -0.70 -10.27
CA GLN A 177 8.23 -1.54 -11.40
C GLN A 177 8.03 -3.00 -10.99
N HIS A 178 8.91 -3.56 -10.15
CA HIS A 178 8.73 -4.91 -9.61
C HIS A 178 7.47 -4.98 -8.75
N LEU A 179 7.24 -3.99 -7.89
CA LEU A 179 6.00 -3.89 -7.11
C LEU A 179 4.76 -3.83 -8.01
N ALA A 180 4.79 -3.09 -9.12
CA ALA A 180 3.70 -3.04 -10.10
C ALA A 180 3.37 -4.44 -10.63
N GLY A 181 4.38 -5.21 -11.08
CA GLY A 181 4.19 -6.58 -11.55
C GLY A 181 3.63 -7.53 -10.48
N GLU A 182 4.07 -7.41 -9.22
CA GLU A 182 3.50 -8.21 -8.13
C GLU A 182 2.05 -7.80 -7.80
N MET A 183 1.70 -6.52 -7.95
CA MET A 183 0.31 -6.07 -7.85
C MET A 183 -0.55 -6.58 -9.00
N GLU A 184 -0.04 -6.67 -10.24
CA GLU A 184 -0.76 -7.29 -11.35
C GLU A 184 -1.12 -8.74 -11.04
N VAL A 185 -0.17 -9.51 -10.51
CA VAL A 185 -0.39 -10.91 -10.09
C VAL A 185 -1.49 -11.00 -9.04
N LEU A 186 -1.51 -10.07 -8.08
CA LEU A 186 -2.52 -10.05 -7.02
C LEU A 186 -3.90 -9.63 -7.56
N ILE A 187 -3.98 -8.55 -8.31
CA ILE A 187 -5.23 -8.02 -8.87
C ILE A 187 -5.84 -9.02 -9.87
N ALA A 188 -5.03 -9.64 -10.73
CA ALA A 188 -5.50 -10.59 -11.74
C ALA A 188 -6.15 -11.85 -11.16
N ARG A 189 -5.94 -12.17 -9.87
CA ARG A 189 -6.61 -13.29 -9.20
C ARG A 189 -8.13 -13.05 -9.02
N ALA A 190 -8.54 -11.80 -8.81
CA ALA A 190 -9.94 -11.41 -8.61
C ALA A 190 -10.14 -9.94 -8.99
N PRO A 191 -10.01 -9.58 -10.29
CA PRO A 191 -10.03 -8.18 -10.74
C PRO A 191 -11.34 -7.47 -10.42
N GLU A 192 -12.45 -8.22 -10.29
CA GLU A 192 -13.76 -7.69 -9.89
C GLU A 192 -13.80 -7.12 -8.47
N GLN A 193 -12.81 -7.45 -7.63
CA GLN A 193 -12.67 -6.93 -6.27
C GLN A 193 -11.71 -5.74 -6.16
N TRP A 194 -11.10 -5.33 -7.27
CA TRP A 194 -10.23 -4.16 -7.30
C TRP A 194 -11.07 -2.89 -7.40
N HIS A 195 -11.07 -2.10 -6.33
CA HIS A 195 -11.89 -0.90 -6.15
C HIS A 195 -11.29 0.33 -6.86
N MET A 196 -10.84 0.18 -8.11
CA MET A 196 -10.30 1.27 -8.92
C MET A 196 -11.39 1.92 -9.78
N LEU A 197 -12.18 2.77 -9.14
CA LEU A 197 -13.30 3.48 -9.78
C LEU A 197 -12.91 4.85 -10.35
N GLN A 198 -11.64 5.23 -10.19
CA GLN A 198 -11.08 6.48 -10.68
C GLN A 198 -10.14 6.20 -11.85
N PRO A 199 -9.94 7.16 -12.78
CA PRO A 199 -8.91 7.07 -13.81
C PRO A 199 -7.56 6.73 -13.19
N ASN A 200 -6.93 5.67 -13.67
CA ASN A 200 -5.64 5.20 -13.15
C ASN A 200 -4.54 5.25 -14.21
N TRP A 201 -4.89 5.17 -15.48
CA TRP A 201 -3.95 5.40 -16.58
C TRP A 201 -4.15 6.80 -17.18
N PRO A 202 -3.10 7.45 -17.70
CA PRO A 202 -3.24 8.70 -18.45
C PRO A 202 -4.23 8.59 -19.63
N SER A 203 -4.33 7.42 -20.25
CA SER A 203 -5.28 7.11 -21.33
C SER A 203 -6.75 7.26 -20.88
N ASP A 204 -7.08 7.01 -19.61
CA ASP A 204 -8.43 7.14 -19.07
C ASP A 204 -8.91 8.60 -19.03
N GLN A 205 -8.00 9.55 -18.79
CA GLN A 205 -8.33 10.98 -18.68
C GLN A 205 -8.72 11.57 -20.04
N VAL A 206 -8.10 11.08 -21.11
CA VAL A 206 -8.43 11.45 -22.49
C VAL A 206 -9.84 11.00 -22.86
N ILE A 207 -10.27 9.84 -22.37
CA ILE A 207 -11.62 9.29 -22.63
C ILE A 207 -12.70 10.02 -21.82
N ALA A 208 -12.37 10.47 -20.60
CA ALA A 208 -13.30 11.18 -19.72
C ALA A 208 -13.58 12.64 -20.13
N GLY A 209 -12.97 13.15 -21.21
CA GLY A 209 -13.07 14.55 -21.62
C GLY A 209 -12.40 15.53 -20.66
N GLY A 210 -11.49 15.04 -19.82
CA GLY A 210 -10.64 15.87 -18.96
C GLY A 210 -9.57 16.59 -19.79
N PRO A 211 -8.95 17.66 -19.25
CA PRO A 211 -7.78 18.25 -19.89
C PRO A 211 -6.68 17.20 -20.05
N GLU A 212 -5.96 17.22 -21.18
CA GLU A 212 -4.76 16.39 -21.36
C GLU A 212 -3.79 16.62 -20.19
N PRO A 213 -3.14 15.58 -19.67
CA PRO A 213 -2.13 15.76 -18.63
C PRO A 213 -0.99 16.62 -19.20
N ASP A 214 -0.61 17.67 -18.45
CA ASP A 214 0.55 18.48 -18.78
C ASP A 214 1.77 17.56 -18.96
N ALA A 215 2.43 17.67 -20.10
CA ALA A 215 3.68 16.95 -20.36
C ALA A 215 4.65 17.24 -19.21
N VAL A 216 5.11 16.18 -18.53
CA VAL A 216 6.18 16.28 -17.54
C VAL A 216 7.34 17.01 -18.21
N PRO A 217 7.79 18.17 -17.71
CA PRO A 217 8.89 18.88 -18.34
C PRO A 217 10.10 17.94 -18.39
N GLY A 218 10.55 17.66 -19.61
CA GLY A 218 11.77 16.92 -19.86
C GLY A 218 12.89 17.50 -19.00
N ALA A 219 13.56 16.62 -18.26
CA ALA A 219 14.83 16.94 -17.64
C ALA A 219 15.89 17.02 -18.76
N ASP A 220 15.83 18.11 -19.52
CA ASP A 220 16.88 18.49 -20.45
C ASP A 220 17.94 19.23 -19.64
N GLY A 221 19.13 18.63 -19.59
CA GLY A 221 20.35 19.29 -19.15
C GLY A 221 20.92 20.23 -20.20
#